data_AF-A0A699XDK7-F1
#
_entry.id   AF-A0A699XDK7-F1
#
_cell.length_a   1.000
_cell.length_b   1.000
_cell.length_c   1.000
_cell.angle_alpha   90.00
_cell.angle_beta   90.00
_cell.angle_gamma   90.00
#
_symmetry.space_group_name_H-M   'P 1'
#
loop_
_entity.id
_entity.type
_entity.pdbx_description
1 polymer ?
#
loop_
_entity_poly.entity_id
_entity_poly.type
_entity_poly.pdbx_seq_one_letter_code
_entity_poly.pdbx_strand_id
1 'polypeptide(L)'
;VQANKAIVGANAFAHSSGIHQDGVIKCRETYEIIDPKEVGAVDSTIVLTARSGRAALAYRLQKLGYNLERPALNAAYASFLQLADGQREVIDTDLH
;
A
#
# COMPACT_ATOMS: atom_id res chain seq x y z
N VAL A 1 -9.60 -20.57 -2.22
CA VAL A 1 -9.17 -19.96 -3.51
C VAL A 1 -7.68 -19.65 -3.42
N GLN A 2 -6.89 -19.87 -4.48
CA GLN A 2 -5.46 -19.51 -4.46
C GLN A 2 -5.29 -17.99 -4.37
N ALA A 3 -4.32 -17.51 -3.60
CA ALA A 3 -4.15 -16.07 -3.34
C ALA A 3 -3.98 -15.24 -4.61
N ASN A 4 -3.32 -15.80 -5.64
CA ASN A 4 -3.05 -15.13 -6.91
C ASN A 4 -4.04 -15.55 -8.02
N LYS A 5 -5.16 -16.21 -7.67
CA LYS A 5 -6.18 -16.53 -8.66
C LYS A 5 -6.74 -15.22 -9.22
N ALA A 6 -6.76 -15.08 -10.55
CA ALA A 6 -7.32 -13.90 -11.20
C ALA A 6 -8.74 -13.59 -10.68
N ILE A 7 -9.05 -12.30 -10.52
CA ILE A 7 -10.33 -11.75 -10.05
C ILE A 7 -10.65 -12.06 -8.57
N VAL A 8 -10.56 -13.31 -8.15
CA VAL A 8 -11.11 -13.80 -6.87
C VAL A 8 -10.04 -14.09 -5.80
N GLY A 9 -8.76 -14.02 -6.15
CA GLY A 9 -7.66 -14.22 -5.22
C GLY A 9 -7.49 -13.00 -4.30
N ALA A 10 -7.07 -13.23 -3.06
CA ALA A 10 -6.83 -12.16 -2.08
C ALA A 10 -5.81 -11.10 -2.56
N ASN A 11 -4.91 -11.47 -3.49
CA ASN A 11 -3.90 -10.56 -4.05
C ASN A 11 -4.31 -9.94 -5.39
N ALA A 12 -5.52 -10.21 -5.90
CA ALA A 12 -5.92 -9.77 -7.24
C ALA A 12 -5.90 -8.24 -7.42
N PHE A 13 -6.12 -7.49 -6.32
CA PHE A 13 -6.13 -6.03 -6.28
C PHE A 13 -5.21 -5.48 -5.18
N ALA A 14 -4.14 -6.21 -4.87
CA ALA A 14 -3.15 -5.82 -3.85
C ALA A 14 -1.87 -5.27 -4.49
N HIS A 15 -1.42 -4.10 -4.04
CA HIS A 15 -0.27 -3.39 -4.59
C HIS A 15 0.81 -3.21 -3.53
N SER A 16 2.01 -3.77 -3.78
CA SER A 16 3.10 -3.84 -2.79
C SER A 16 4.39 -3.11 -3.19
N SER A 17 4.60 -2.78 -4.46
CA SER A 17 5.77 -2.03 -4.93
C SER A 17 5.49 -0.53 -4.95
N GLY A 18 6.46 0.28 -4.56
CA GLY A 18 6.28 1.71 -4.37
C GLY A 18 5.77 2.46 -5.61
N ILE A 19 6.28 2.14 -6.80
CA ILE A 19 5.83 2.76 -8.04
C ILE A 19 4.39 2.36 -8.43
N HIS A 20 3.97 1.12 -8.13
CA HIS A 20 2.60 0.68 -8.42
C HIS A 20 1.63 1.32 -7.43
N GLN A 21 2.02 1.36 -6.15
CA GLN A 21 1.25 2.02 -5.10
C GLN A 21 1.03 3.50 -5.43
N ASP A 22 2.09 4.21 -5.79
CA ASP A 22 2.02 5.63 -6.20
C ASP A 22 1.11 5.82 -7.44
N GLY A 23 1.22 4.93 -8.43
CA GLY A 23 0.35 4.94 -9.61
C GLY A 23 -1.12 4.78 -9.25
N VAL A 24 -1.47 3.75 -8.48
CA VAL A 24 -2.87 3.46 -8.09
C VAL A 24 -3.46 4.53 -7.20
N ILE A 25 -2.66 5.12 -6.30
CA ILE A 25 -3.10 6.23 -5.44
C ILE A 25 -3.49 7.46 -6.28
N LYS A 26 -2.76 7.74 -7.36
CA LYS A 26 -3.00 8.90 -8.23
C LYS A 26 -4.09 8.66 -9.28
N CYS A 27 -4.08 7.48 -9.89
CA CYS A 27 -4.97 7.08 -10.97
C CYS A 27 -5.07 5.55 -10.97
N ARG A 28 -6.18 5.03 -10.44
CA ARG A 28 -6.40 3.60 -10.20
C ARG A 28 -6.21 2.77 -11.48
N GLU A 29 -6.69 3.29 -12.61
CA GLU A 29 -6.65 2.69 -13.94
C GLU A 29 -5.23 2.43 -14.45
N THR A 30 -4.21 3.06 -13.85
CA THR A 30 -2.80 2.84 -14.22
C THR A 30 -2.37 1.40 -14.01
N TYR A 31 -2.90 0.73 -12.98
CA TYR A 31 -2.55 -0.66 -12.65
C TYR A 31 -3.77 -1.56 -12.40
N GLU A 32 -4.99 -1.03 -12.50
CA GLU A 32 -6.23 -1.79 -12.38
C GLU A 32 -7.06 -1.65 -13.65
N ILE A 33 -7.05 -2.71 -14.47
CA ILE A 33 -7.79 -2.78 -15.73
C ILE A 33 -9.31 -2.94 -15.53
N ILE A 34 -9.73 -3.41 -14.36
CA ILE A 34 -11.13 -3.66 -13.96
C ILE A 34 -11.31 -3.04 -12.58
N ASP A 35 -12.45 -2.37 -12.34
CA ASP A 35 -12.81 -1.91 -10.99
C ASP A 35 -13.08 -3.14 -10.09
N PRO A 36 -12.39 -3.30 -8.94
CA PRO A 36 -12.65 -4.39 -8.00
C PRO A 36 -14.15 -4.58 -7.69
N LYS A 37 -14.92 -3.48 -7.64
CA LYS A 37 -16.35 -3.50 -7.31
C LYS A 37 -17.21 -4.13 -8.40
N GLU A 38 -16.83 -4.03 -9.67
CA GLU A 38 -17.56 -4.65 -10.79
C GLU A 38 -17.55 -6.18 -10.73
N VAL A 39 -16.56 -6.75 -10.04
CA VAL A 39 -16.38 -8.19 -9.88
C VAL A 39 -16.64 -8.68 -8.45
N GLY A 40 -17.24 -7.83 -7.62
CA GLY A 40 -17.63 -8.17 -6.24
C GLY A 40 -16.49 -8.22 -5.23
N ALA A 41 -15.31 -7.67 -5.56
CA ALA A 41 -14.27 -7.41 -4.58
C ALA A 41 -14.54 -6.09 -3.84
N VAL A 42 -13.99 -5.96 -2.63
CA VAL A 42 -14.30 -4.82 -1.74
C VAL A 42 -13.65 -3.53 -2.25
N ASP A 43 -12.33 -3.45 -2.15
CA ASP A 43 -11.52 -2.32 -2.59
C ASP A 43 -10.08 -2.79 -2.82
N SER A 44 -9.32 -1.99 -3.55
CA SER A 44 -7.88 -2.15 -3.73
C SER A 44 -7.13 -2.03 -2.40
N THR A 45 -6.06 -2.81 -2.23
CA THR A 45 -5.26 -2.80 -1.00
C THR A 45 -3.83 -2.32 -1.28
N ILE A 46 -3.36 -1.36 -0.49
CA ILE A 46 -1.96 -0.95 -0.44
C ILE A 46 -1.26 -1.76 0.65
N VAL A 47 -0.37 -2.68 0.26
CA VAL A 47 0.38 -3.54 1.19
C VAL A 47 1.75 -2.94 1.44
N LEU A 48 2.01 -2.49 2.67
CA LEU A 48 3.30 -1.88 3.00
C LEU A 48 4.39 -2.95 3.17
N THR A 49 5.45 -2.83 2.39
CA THR A 49 6.62 -3.73 2.39
C THR A 49 7.91 -2.92 2.30
N ALA A 50 9.08 -3.56 2.38
CA ALA A 50 10.39 -2.90 2.16
C ALA A 50 10.53 -2.25 0.78
N ARG A 51 9.66 -2.61 -0.18
CA ARG A 51 9.62 -2.02 -1.53
C ARG A 51 8.64 -0.85 -1.65
N SER A 52 7.90 -0.53 -0.58
CA SER A 52 6.95 0.58 -0.59
C SER A 52 7.66 1.92 -0.57
N GLY A 53 7.09 2.89 -1.27
CA GLY A 53 7.62 4.25 -1.34
C GLY A 53 7.00 5.18 -0.30
N ARG A 54 7.54 6.39 -0.21
CA ARG A 54 7.00 7.46 0.66
C ARG A 54 5.53 7.77 0.40
N ALA A 55 5.07 7.69 -0.85
CA ALA A 55 3.66 7.93 -1.20
C ALA A 55 2.72 6.91 -0.54
N ALA A 56 3.08 5.63 -0.54
CA ALA A 56 2.31 4.57 0.11
C ALA A 56 2.29 4.74 1.63
N LEU A 57 3.45 5.04 2.23
CA LEU A 57 3.55 5.31 3.67
C LEU A 57 2.73 6.55 4.07
N ALA A 58 2.87 7.66 3.34
CA ALA A 58 2.10 8.88 3.60
C ALA A 58 0.59 8.64 3.46
N TYR A 59 0.16 7.93 2.41
CA TYR A 59 -1.23 7.57 2.22
C TYR A 59 -1.78 6.76 3.38
N ARG A 60 -1.00 5.80 3.90
CA ARG A 60 -1.43 4.98 5.04
C ARG A 60 -1.47 5.78 6.34
N LEU A 61 -0.43 6.56 6.62
CA LEU A 61 -0.37 7.46 7.78
C LEU A 61 -1.53 8.46 7.79
N GLN A 62 -1.88 9.02 6.64
CA GLN A 62 -3.03 9.92 6.50
C GLN A 62 -4.35 9.20 6.83
N LYS A 63 -4.53 7.94 6.38
CA LYS A 63 -5.71 7.12 6.76
C LYS A 63 -5.77 6.81 8.26
N LEU A 64 -4.63 6.77 8.93
CA LEU A 64 -4.52 6.61 10.39
C LEU A 64 -4.66 7.92 11.16
N GLY A 65 -4.82 9.05 10.46
CA GLY A 65 -4.99 10.38 11.06
C GLY A 65 -3.70 11.19 11.23
N TYR A 66 -2.57 10.69 10.74
CA TYR A 66 -1.29 11.40 10.78
C TYR A 66 -1.05 12.16 9.47
N ASN A 67 -1.02 13.50 9.55
CA ASN A 67 -0.63 14.34 8.43
C ASN A 67 0.78 14.88 8.63
N LEU A 68 1.77 14.26 7.97
CA LEU A 68 3.18 14.59 8.13
C LEU A 68 3.66 15.51 7.01
N GLU A 69 4.31 16.60 7.39
CA GLU A 69 5.09 17.42 6.47
C GLU A 69 6.30 16.65 5.92
N ARG A 70 6.81 17.07 4.76
CA ARG A 70 7.87 16.36 4.02
C ARG A 70 9.11 16.00 4.87
N PRO A 71 9.65 16.86 5.76
CA PRO A 71 10.77 16.48 6.62
C PRO A 71 10.42 15.35 7.59
N ALA A 72 9.25 15.41 8.23
CA ALA A 72 8.78 14.40 9.16
C ALA A 72 8.49 13.06 8.44
N LEU A 73 7.87 13.12 7.26
CA LEU A 73 7.66 11.96 6.41
C LEU A 73 8.98 11.29 6.00
N ASN A 74 10.02 12.06 5.71
CA ASN A 74 11.33 11.51 5.38
C ASN A 74 11.98 10.78 6.57
N ALA A 75 11.84 11.31 7.78
CA ALA A 75 12.31 10.65 8.99
C ALA A 75 11.51 9.36 9.26
N ALA A 76 10.18 9.43 9.21
CA ALA A 76 9.29 8.27 9.36
C ALA A 76 9.59 7.19 8.31
N TYR A 77 9.87 7.59 7.06
CA TYR A 77 10.23 6.67 5.99
C TYR A 77 11.54 5.91 6.26
N ALA A 78 12.53 6.55 6.87
CA ALA A 78 13.78 5.87 7.25
C ALA A 78 13.51 4.79 8.32
N SER A 79 12.73 5.12 9.35
CA SER A 79 12.31 4.16 10.39
C SER A 79 11.45 3.03 9.82
N PHE A 80 10.53 3.37 8.92
CA PHE A 80 9.69 2.41 8.20
C PHE A 80 10.53 1.38 7.44
N LEU A 81 11.58 1.80 6.72
CA LEU A 81 12.45 0.86 6.00
C LEU A 81 13.17 -0.10 6.95
N GLN A 82 13.67 0.39 8.09
CA GLN A 82 14.31 -0.49 9.09
C GLN A 82 13.36 -1.55 9.63
N LEU A 83 12.11 -1.16 9.91
CA LEU A 83 11.08 -2.10 10.33
C LEU A 83 10.73 -3.08 9.21
N ALA A 84 10.49 -2.57 8.01
CA ALA A 84 10.05 -3.36 6.85
C ALA A 84 11.11 -4.34 6.34
N ASP A 85 12.40 -4.09 6.59
CA ASP A 85 13.47 -5.05 6.28
C ASP A 85 13.43 -6.28 7.21
N GLY A 86 12.89 -6.13 8.43
CA GLY A 86 12.80 -7.18 9.43
C GLY A 86 11.54 -8.06 9.34
N GLN A 87 10.54 -7.67 8.54
CA GLN A 87 9.28 -8.38 8.44
C GLN A 87 8.65 -8.30 7.05
N ARG A 88 7.74 -9.23 6.76
CA ARG A 88 7.17 -9.35 5.41
C ARG A 88 6.26 -8.17 5.05
N GLU A 89 5.46 -7.69 5.99
CA GLU A 89 4.47 -6.63 5.80
C GLU A 89 4.44 -5.75 7.05
N VAL A 90 4.27 -4.44 6.87
CA VAL A 90 4.07 -3.47 7.96
C VAL A 90 2.58 -3.21 8.11
N ILE A 91 2.06 -3.40 9.32
CA ILE A 91 0.66 -3.20 9.65
C ILE A 91 0.46 -1.91 10.46
N ASP A 92 -0.80 -1.48 10.60
CA ASP A 92 -1.12 -0.19 11.23
C ASP A 92 -0.60 -0.05 12.66
N THR A 93 -0.60 -1.15 13.42
CA THR A 93 -0.07 -1.16 14.79
C THR A 93 1.41 -0.85 14.87
N ASP A 94 2.16 -1.07 13.79
CA ASP A 94 3.59 -0.79 13.73
C ASP A 94 3.88 0.68 13.36
N LEU A 95 2.85 1.45 12.99
CA LEU A 95 2.96 2.84 12.53
C LEU A 95 2.52 3.88 13.57
N HIS A 96 2.19 3.44 14.79
CA HIS A 96 1.77 4.31 15.90
C HIS A 96 2.93 4.91 16.70
#